data_AF-A0A7C1MJX5-F1
#
_entry.id   AF-A0A7C1MJX5-F1
#
_cell.length_a   1.000
_cell.length_b   1.000
_cell.length_c   1.000
_cell.angle_alpha   90.00
_cell.angle_beta   90.00
_cell.angle_gamma   90.00
#
_symmetry.space_group_name_H-M   'P 1'
#
loop_
_entity.id
_entity.type
_entity.pdbx_description
1 polymer ?
#
loop_
_entity_poly.entity_id
_entity_poly.type
_entity_poly.pdbx_seq_one_letter_code
_entity_poly.pdbx_strand_id
1 'polypeptide(L)' 'MNTKDWLLAGVEVVAWYGFIYYLLYSIKNPVNLYVSALILLALVYIGTLSCPWFRRTEAFKKMLGNKK' A
#
# COMPACT_ATOMS: atom_id res chain seq x y z
N MET A 1 12.37 17.64 -6.78
CA MET A 1 11.49 16.48 -6.49
C MET A 1 11.28 15.74 -7.80
N ASN A 2 11.56 14.44 -7.86
CA ASN A 2 11.44 13.67 -9.09
C ASN A 2 9.96 13.36 -9.37
N THR A 3 9.53 13.43 -10.64
CA THR A 3 8.17 13.06 -11.09
C THR A 3 7.76 11.65 -10.63
N LYS A 4 8.75 10.77 -10.44
CA LYS A 4 8.57 9.40 -9.92
C LYS A 4 8.11 9.36 -8.45
N ASP A 5 8.56 10.29 -7.61
CA ASP A 5 8.09 10.40 -6.21
C ASP A 5 6.62 10.85 -6.15
N TRP A 6 6.21 11.74 -7.07
CA TRP A 6 4.85 12.26 -7.11
C TRP A 6 3.85 11.21 -7.61
N LEU A 7 4.23 10.41 -8.62
CA LEU A 7 3.47 9.24 -9.05
C LEU A 7 3.32 8.20 -7.94
N LEU A 8 4.40 7.94 -7.18
CA LEU A 8 4.36 7.01 -6.05
C LEU A 8 3.41 7.49 -4.95
N ALA A 9 3.47 8.78 -4.62
CA ALA A 9 2.57 9.39 -3.64
C ALA A 9 1.11 9.32 -4.10
N GLY A 10 0.84 9.50 -5.40
CA GLY A 10 -0.49 9.31 -5.97
C GLY A 10 -1.01 7.87 -5.81
N VAL A 11 -0.16 6.88 -6.12
CA VAL A 11 -0.51 5.45 -5.95
C VAL A 11 -0.74 5.11 -4.48
N GLU A 12 0.06 5.67 -3.57
CA GLU A 12 -0.11 5.50 -2.12
C GLU A 12 -1.47 6.02 -1.65
N VAL A 13 -1.84 7.25 -2.02
CA VAL A 13 -3.12 7.85 -1.64
C VAL A 13 -4.29 7.02 -2.18
N VAL A 14 -4.22 6.56 -3.43
CA VAL A 14 -5.26 5.72 -4.03
C VAL A 14 -5.36 4.36 -3.34
N ALA A 15 -4.24 3.73 -3.02
CA ALA A 15 -4.22 2.43 -2.32
C ALA A 15 -4.80 2.53 -0.91
N TRP A 16 -4.43 3.56 -0.14
CA TRP A 16 -4.99 3.81 1.20
C TRP A 16 -6.45 4.21 1.16
N TYR A 17 -6.86 5.04 0.21
CA TYR A 17 -8.26 5.38 0.01
C TYR A 17 -9.08 4.13 -0.31
N GLY A 18 -8.60 3.29 -1.24
CA GLY A 18 -9.21 2.01 -1.58
C GLY A 18 -9.29 1.08 -0.37
N PHE A 19 -8.23 0.98 0.43
CA PHE A 19 -8.21 0.19 1.67
C PHE A 19 -9.29 0.64 2.66
N ILE A 20 -9.32 1.93 3.00
CA ILE A 20 -10.29 2.47 3.97
C ILE A 20 -11.72 2.37 3.43
N TYR A 21 -11.93 2.66 2.15
CA TYR A 21 -13.24 2.51 1.51
C TYR A 21 -13.72 1.07 1.58
N TYR A 22 -12.87 0.11 1.22
CA TYR A 22 -13.23 -1.31 1.20
C TYR A 22 -13.41 -1.88 2.61
N LEU A 23 -12.65 -1.37 3.59
CA LEU A 23 -12.80 -1.70 5.00
C LEU A 23 -14.18 -1.27 5.51
N LEU A 24 -14.55 -0.02 5.29
CA LEU A 24 -15.86 0.50 5.69
C LEU A 24 -17.00 -0.19 4.95
N TYR A 25 -16.82 -0.47 3.65
CA TYR A 25 -17.79 -1.23 2.87
C TYR A 25 -18.00 -2.63 3.44
N SER A 26 -16.92 -3.31 3.84
CA SER A 26 -16.98 -4.66 4.42
C SER A 26 -17.59 -4.70 5.82
N ILE A 27 -17.46 -3.61 6.59
CA ILE A 27 -18.13 -3.48 7.90
C ILE A 27 -19.64 -3.21 7.71
N LYS A 28 -20.00 -2.37 6.73
CA LYS A 28 -21.39 -1.93 6.51
C LYS A 28 -22.27 -3.01 5.87
N ASN A 29 -21.71 -3.87 5.03
CA ASN A 29 -22.47 -4.83 4.23
C ASN A 29 -22.23 -6.27 4.71
N PRO A 30 -23.24 -7.17 4.60
CA PRO A 30 -23.06 -8.60 4.84
C PRO A 30 -22.29 -9.23 3.67
N VAL A 31 -20.98 -8.99 3.64
CA VAL A 31 -20.05 -9.55 2.65
C VAL A 31 -19.34 -10.76 3.24
N ASN A 32 -18.78 -11.59 2.36
CA ASN A 32 -18.00 -12.74 2.79
C ASN A 32 -16.68 -12.28 3.44
N LEU A 33 -16.60 -12.41 4.77
CA LEU A 33 -15.49 -11.93 5.59
C LEU A 33 -14.11 -12.40 5.08
N TYR A 34 -14.01 -13.65 4.61
CA TYR A 34 -12.74 -14.21 4.14
C TYR A 34 -12.24 -13.53 2.86
N VAL A 35 -13.16 -13.27 1.92
CA VAL A 35 -12.84 -12.60 0.66
C VAL A 35 -12.49 -11.13 0.94
N SER A 36 -13.26 -10.48 1.81
CA SER A 36 -12.96 -9.11 2.22
C SER A 36 -11.61 -8.99 2.92
N ALA A 37 -11.28 -9.91 3.83
CA ALA A 37 -9.99 -9.94 4.51
C ALA A 37 -8.83 -10.14 3.54
N LEU A 38 -8.98 -11.01 2.52
CA LEU A 38 -7.97 -11.19 1.47
C LEU A 38 -7.74 -9.91 0.66
N ILE A 39 -8.81 -9.22 0.27
CA ILE A 39 -8.73 -7.97 -0.50
C ILE A 39 -8.09 -6.86 0.33
N LEU A 40 -8.49 -6.74 1.60
CA LEU A 40 -7.88 -5.80 2.55
C LEU A 40 -6.39 -6.09 2.77
N LEU A 41 -6.01 -7.37 2.86
CA LEU A 41 -4.63 -7.79 3.04
C LEU A 41 -3.77 -7.47 1.81
N ALA A 42 -4.31 -7.68 0.60
CA ALA A 42 -3.63 -7.27 -0.63
C ALA A 42 -3.46 -5.74 -0.71
N LEU A 43 -4.51 -4.97 -0.39
CA LEU A 43 -4.47 -3.51 -0.43
C LEU A 43 -3.49 -2.91 0.59
N VAL A 44 -3.46 -3.41 1.83
CA VAL A 44 -2.50 -2.94 2.83
C VAL A 44 -1.06 -3.32 2.45
N TYR A 45 -0.86 -4.47 1.82
CA TYR A 45 0.46 -4.89 1.36
C TYR A 45 0.97 -3.98 0.23
N ILE A 46 0.12 -3.65 -0.74
CA ILE A 46 0.43 -2.72 -1.83
C ILE A 46 0.66 -1.30 -1.27
N GLY A 47 -0.17 -0.85 -0.33
CA GLY A 47 0.01 0.43 0.35
C GLY A 47 1.35 0.51 1.09
N THR A 48 1.74 -0.56 1.78
CA THR A 48 3.02 -0.63 2.52
C THR A 48 4.22 -0.65 1.59
N LEU A 49 4.18 -1.39 0.47
CA LEU A 49 5.26 -1.42 -0.53
C LEU A 49 5.38 -0.12 -1.32
N SER A 50 4.25 0.56 -1.55
CA SER A 50 4.20 1.87 -2.20
C SER A 50 4.70 2.98 -1.29
N CYS A 51 4.81 2.73 0.02
CA CYS A 51 5.16 3.75 0.98
C CYS A 51 6.61 4.23 0.79
N PRO A 52 6.83 5.54 0.54
CA PRO A 52 8.18 6.07 0.36
C PRO A 52 9.03 5.90 1.62
N TRP A 53 8.39 5.75 2.80
CA TRP A 53 9.06 5.47 4.07
C TRP A 53 9.76 4.10 4.09
N PHE A 54 9.11 3.08 3.52
CA PHE A 54 9.66 1.72 3.40
C PHE A 54 10.77 1.65 2.34
N ARG A 55 10.68 2.47 1.29
CA ARG A 55 11.68 2.52 0.21
C ARG A 55 12.91 3.38 0.58
N ARG A 56 12.78 4.32 1.52
CA ARG A 56 13.90 5.15 2.02
C ARG A 56 14.72 4.46 3.12
N THR A 57 14.21 3.38 3.73
CA THR A 57 14.92 2.67 4.79
C THR A 57 16.17 1.98 4.25
N GLU A 58 17.29 2.07 4.97
CA GLU A 58 18.57 1.49 4.55
C GLU A 58 18.51 -0.03 4.33
N ALA A 59 17.65 -0.73 5.09
CA ALA A 59 17.40 -2.15 4.94
C ALA A 59 16.86 -2.52 3.55
N PHE A 60 15.96 -1.70 2.99
CA PHE A 60 15.39 -1.93 1.67
C PHE A 60 16.40 -1.64 0.55
N LYS A 61 17.22 -0.60 0.71
CA LYS A 61 18.36 -0.32 -0.20
C LYS A 61 19.39 -1.45 -0.19
N LYS A 62 19.66 -2.04 0.98
CA LYS A 62 20.54 -3.21 1.14
C LYS A 62 19.96 -4.46 0.50
N MET A 63 18.65 -4.73 0.64
CA MET A 63 18.00 -5.89 0.00
C MET A 63 18.00 -5.80 -1.54
N LEU A 64 17.81 -4.60 -2.11
CA LEU A 64 17.84 -4.39 -3.56
C LEU A 64 19.27 -4.36 -4.16
N GLY A 65 20.31 -4.61 -3.36
CA GLY A 65 21.69 -4.71 -3.84
C GLY A 65 22.33 -3.38 -4.23
N ASN A 66 21.75 -2.23 -3.86
CA ASN A 66 22.38 -0.94 -4.16
C ASN A 66 23.48 -0.66 -3.14
N LYS A 67 24.68 -1.21 -3.40
CA LYS A 67 25.92 -0.70 -2.81
C LYS A 67 26.20 0.68 -3.41
N LYS A 68 25.80 1.73 -2.71
CA LYS A 68 26.46 3.02 -2.86
C LYS A 68 26.61 3.69 -1.51
#